data_AF-A0A5J6YPD5-F1
#
_entry.id   AF-A0A5J6YPD5-F1
#
_cell.length_a   1.000
_cell.length_b   1.000
_cell.length_c   1.000
_cell.angle_alpha   90.00
_cell.angle_beta   90.00
_cell.angle_gamma   90.00
#
_symmetry.space_group_name_H-M   'P 1'
#
loop_
_entity.id
_entity.type
_entity.pdbx_description
1 polymer ?
#
loop_
_entity_poly.entity_id
_entity_poly.type
_entity_poly.pdbx_seq_one_letter_code
_entity_poly.pdbx_strand_id
1 'polypeptide(L)'
;MRFHHEHGTGYSSLGQLRSLPVDVLKIDRVFIQNSQTDGAFVEAMVALGHSLDLTVVAEGIEDACTVARLRQLGCDLGQGFYFARPQPADEAVAAMVQAQGSLLFAQQDGLK
;
A
#
# COMPACT_ATOMS: atom_id res chain seq x y z
N MET A 1 11.42 18.23 2.41
CA MET A 1 10.24 17.35 2.44
C MET A 1 10.51 16.28 3.48
N ARG A 2 9.77 16.27 4.61
CA ARG A 2 10.03 15.40 5.76
C ARG A 2 9.07 14.21 5.68
N PHE A 3 9.61 13.00 5.62
CA PHE A 3 8.89 11.74 5.76
C PHE A 3 9.30 11.16 7.12
N HIS A 4 8.42 11.19 8.12
CA HIS A 4 8.62 10.48 9.38
C HIS A 4 7.93 9.14 9.26
N HIS A 5 8.70 8.06 9.28
CA HIS A 5 8.19 6.70 9.38
C HIS A 5 8.93 6.06 10.56
N GLU A 6 8.22 5.88 11.67
CA GLU A 6 8.75 5.29 12.89
C GLU A 6 8.87 3.77 12.70
N HIS A 7 9.90 3.32 11.98
CA HIS A 7 10.63 2.04 12.09
C HIS A 7 11.82 2.12 11.10
N GLY A 8 12.99 2.58 11.58
CA GLY A 8 14.20 2.73 10.78
C GLY A 8 14.49 4.19 10.43
N THR A 9 15.19 4.88 11.32
CA THR A 9 15.75 6.21 11.10
C THR A 9 16.86 6.13 10.04
N GLY A 10 16.49 6.06 8.77
CA GLY A 10 17.43 5.92 7.67
C GLY A 10 16.87 6.58 6.43
N TYR A 11 17.42 7.74 6.09
CA TYR A 11 17.29 8.35 4.77
C TYR A 11 17.39 7.26 3.70
N SER A 12 16.28 6.93 3.04
CA SER A 12 16.31 6.03 1.90
C SER A 12 16.58 6.87 0.67
N SER A 13 17.78 6.75 0.10
CA SER A 13 18.03 7.32 -1.22
C SER A 13 17.37 6.42 -2.28
N LEU A 14 16.84 7.01 -3.35
CA LEU A 14 16.33 6.24 -4.49
C LEU A 14 17.39 5.29 -5.06
N GLY A 15 18.67 5.67 -4.96
CA GLY A 15 19.80 4.81 -5.33
C GLY A 15 19.93 3.56 -4.46
N GLN A 16 19.67 3.67 -3.15
CA GLN A 16 19.66 2.49 -2.25
C GLN A 16 18.47 1.60 -2.53
N LEU A 17 17.27 2.15 -2.74
CA LEU A 17 16.05 1.38 -3.02
C LEU A 17 16.24 0.41 -4.20
N ARG A 18 16.92 0.85 -5.27
CA ARG A 18 17.24 0.00 -6.42
C ARG A 18 18.12 -1.22 -6.09
N SER A 19 18.94 -1.12 -5.06
CA SER A 19 19.90 -2.17 -4.67
C SER A 19 19.43 -3.04 -3.50
N LEU A 20 18.31 -2.68 -2.87
CA LEU A 20 17.78 -3.44 -1.75
C LEU A 20 17.04 -4.68 -2.29
N PRO A 21 17.25 -5.87 -1.70
CA PRO A 21 16.51 -7.08 -2.06
C PRO A 21 15.12 -7.04 -1.42
N VAL A 22 14.28 -6.12 -1.89
CA VAL A 22 12.89 -5.96 -1.44
C VAL A 22 11.97 -6.19 -2.62
N ASP A 23 10.80 -6.75 -2.35
CA ASP A 23 9.77 -7.02 -3.37
C ASP A 23 8.59 -6.02 -3.28
N VAL A 24 8.56 -5.21 -2.22
CA VAL A 24 7.40 -4.38 -1.86
C VAL A 24 7.83 -2.94 -1.54
N LEU A 25 7.10 -1.99 -2.12
CA LEU A 25 7.15 -0.58 -1.75
C LEU A 25 5.87 -0.19 -1.00
N LYS A 26 6.01 0.28 0.24
CA LYS A 26 4.86 0.69 1.08
C LYS A 26 4.69 2.21 1.08
N ILE A 27 3.46 2.69 0.87
CA ILE A 27 3.10 4.11 0.97
C ILE A 27 2.39 4.32 2.31
N ASP A 28 2.98 5.16 3.16
CA ASP A 28 2.47 5.41 4.51
C ASP A 28 1.06 6.02 4.52
N ARG A 29 0.33 5.71 5.59
CA ARG A 29 -0.99 6.28 5.89
C ARG A 29 -1.05 7.80 5.84
N VAL A 30 0.03 8.52 6.18
CA VAL A 30 0.01 9.99 6.16
C VAL A 30 -0.25 10.56 4.76
N PHE A 31 0.19 9.86 3.70
CA PHE A 31 -0.07 10.27 2.31
C PHE A 31 -1.39 9.73 1.79
N ILE A 32 -1.80 8.55 2.26
CA ILE A 32 -3.08 7.94 1.89
C ILE A 32 -4.25 8.74 2.45
N GLN A 33 -4.18 9.17 3.72
CA GLN A 33 -5.23 9.95 4.38
C GLN A 33 -5.34 11.38 3.84
N ASN A 34 -4.25 11.94 3.33
CA ASN A 34 -4.20 13.29 2.74
C ASN A 34 -4.20 13.26 1.20
N SER A 35 -4.76 12.21 0.57
CA SER A 35 -4.66 12.01 -0.88
C SER A 35 -5.24 13.14 -1.75
N GLN A 36 -6.08 14.02 -1.19
CA GLN A 36 -6.54 15.21 -1.92
C GLN A 36 -5.42 16.22 -2.15
N THR A 37 -4.50 16.37 -1.19
CA THR A 37 -3.33 17.24 -1.30
C THR A 37 -2.09 16.49 -1.81
N ASP A 38 -1.97 15.21 -1.45
CA ASP A 38 -0.81 14.36 -1.76
C ASP A 38 -1.05 13.43 -2.96
N GLY A 39 -2.13 13.62 -3.72
CA GLY A 39 -2.51 12.72 -4.81
C GLY A 39 -1.42 12.52 -5.87
N ALA A 40 -0.73 13.61 -6.27
CA ALA A 40 0.38 13.55 -7.22
C ALA A 40 1.61 12.83 -6.64
N PHE A 41 1.80 12.91 -5.31
CA PHE A 41 2.87 12.19 -4.65
C PHE A 41 2.58 10.68 -4.63
N VAL A 42 1.36 10.28 -4.27
CA VAL A 42 0.93 8.87 -4.29
C VAL A 42 1.06 8.29 -5.70
N GLU A 43 0.60 9.02 -6.72
CA GLU A 43 0.75 8.62 -8.13
C GLU A 43 2.22 8.41 -8.53
N ALA A 44 3.10 9.35 -8.16
CA ALA A 44 4.53 9.23 -8.44
C ALA A 44 5.17 8.04 -7.72
N MET A 45 4.75 7.73 -6.50
CA MET A 45 5.25 6.57 -5.76
C MET A 45 4.79 5.25 -6.36
N VAL A 46 3.54 5.16 -6.84
CA VAL A 46 3.04 3.98 -7.56
C VAL A 46 3.87 3.75 -8.83
N ALA A 47 4.01 4.79 -9.66
CA ALA A 47 4.80 4.70 -10.88
C ALA A 47 6.27 4.32 -10.63
N LEU A 48 6.88 4.85 -9.55
CA LEU A 48 8.23 4.49 -9.15
C LEU A 48 8.33 3.01 -8.75
N GLY A 49 7.40 2.50 -7.93
CA GLY A 49 7.38 1.10 -7.50
C GLY A 49 7.33 0.17 -8.70
N HIS A 50 6.41 0.41 -9.64
CA HIS A 50 6.29 -0.36 -10.87
C HIS A 50 7.54 -0.27 -11.75
N SER A 51 8.19 0.90 -11.84
CA SER A 51 9.44 1.05 -12.61
C SER A 51 10.63 0.26 -12.04
N LEU A 52 10.55 -0.11 -10.75
CA LEU A 52 11.52 -0.91 -10.03
C LEU A 52 11.08 -2.37 -9.89
N ASP A 53 9.98 -2.77 -10.53
CA ASP A 53 9.38 -4.11 -10.44
C ASP A 53 8.98 -4.49 -9.00
N LEU A 54 8.53 -3.51 -8.22
CA LEU A 54 8.05 -3.68 -6.84
C LEU A 54 6.53 -3.67 -6.79
N THR A 55 5.97 -4.54 -5.95
CA THR A 55 4.55 -4.47 -5.58
C THR A 55 4.31 -3.28 -4.66
N VAL A 56 3.34 -2.43 -4.98
CA VAL A 56 3.01 -1.23 -4.20
C VAL A 56 1.86 -1.51 -3.24
N VAL A 57 2.09 -1.26 -1.95
CA VAL A 57 1.08 -1.43 -0.88
C VAL A 57 0.74 -0.06 -0.28
N ALA A 58 -0.52 0.36 -0.38
CA ALA A 58 -1.02 1.53 0.33
C ALA A 58 -1.49 1.19 1.76
N GLU A 59 -0.98 1.89 2.76
CA GLU A 59 -1.32 1.65 4.17
C GLU A 59 -2.31 2.68 4.73
N GLY A 60 -3.12 2.27 5.71
CA GLY A 60 -4.00 3.16 6.47
C GLY A 60 -5.30 3.54 5.75
N ILE A 61 -5.83 2.65 4.91
CA ILE A 61 -7.10 2.85 4.21
C ILE A 61 -8.29 2.70 5.18
N GLU A 62 -9.13 3.71 5.29
CA GLU A 62 -10.27 3.72 6.22
C GLU A 62 -11.65 3.80 5.55
N ASP A 63 -11.70 4.10 4.24
CA ASP A 63 -12.96 4.32 3.53
C ASP A 63 -12.93 3.87 2.05
N ALA A 64 -14.12 3.67 1.49
CA ALA A 64 -14.32 3.18 0.12
C ALA A 64 -13.92 4.18 -0.98
N CYS A 65 -13.90 5.49 -0.69
CA CYS A 65 -13.49 6.50 -1.65
C CYS A 65 -11.97 6.43 -1.86
N THR A 66 -11.22 6.33 -0.77
CA THR A 66 -9.77 6.11 -0.79
C THR A 66 -9.41 4.84 -1.55
N VAL A 67 -10.15 3.74 -1.32
CA VAL A 67 -10.07 2.50 -2.11
C VAL A 67 -10.23 2.77 -3.61
N ALA A 68 -11.31 3.41 -4.01
CA ALA A 68 -11.60 3.65 -5.42
C ALA A 68 -10.52 4.51 -6.09
N ARG A 69 -10.01 5.51 -5.37
CA ARG A 69 -8.93 6.36 -5.87
C ARG A 69 -7.61 5.60 -6.05
N LEU A 70 -7.21 4.79 -5.08
CA LEU A 70 -5.97 4.01 -5.15
C LEU A 70 -6.00 2.99 -6.30
N ARG A 71 -7.16 2.39 -6.56
CA ARG A 71 -7.37 1.55 -7.74
C ARG A 71 -7.19 2.31 -9.05
N GLN A 72 -7.72 3.53 -9.16
CA GLN A 72 -7.53 4.37 -10.35
C GLN A 72 -6.07 4.75 -10.58
N LEU A 73 -5.30 4.90 -9.50
CA LEU A 73 -3.87 5.17 -9.57
C LEU A 73 -3.03 3.92 -9.89
N GLY A 74 -3.64 2.73 -9.96
CA GLY A 74 -2.95 1.47 -10.23
C GLY A 74 -2.19 0.92 -9.02
N CYS A 75 -2.59 1.25 -7.79
CA CYS A 75 -1.98 0.65 -6.61
C CYS A 75 -2.36 -0.84 -6.51
N ASP A 76 -1.36 -1.71 -6.32
CA ASP A 76 -1.53 -3.16 -6.42
C ASP A 76 -2.30 -3.73 -5.23
N LEU A 77 -1.85 -3.38 -4.02
CA LEU A 77 -2.34 -3.89 -2.75
C LEU A 77 -2.68 -2.73 -1.80
N GLY A 78 -3.47 -3.03 -0.76
CA GLY A 78 -3.81 -2.02 0.24
C GLY A 78 -4.27 -2.64 1.54
N GLN A 79 -3.97 -1.92 2.61
CA GLN A 79 -4.16 -2.34 3.99
C GLN A 79 -4.79 -1.20 4.79
N GLY A 80 -5.76 -1.54 5.63
CA GLY A 80 -6.32 -0.60 6.59
C GLY A 80 -7.61 -1.07 7.22
N PHE A 81 -8.15 -0.26 8.12
CA PHE A 81 -9.35 -0.57 8.90
C PHE A 81 -10.61 -0.70 8.05
N TYR A 82 -10.59 -0.20 6.81
CA TYR A 82 -11.64 -0.47 5.84
C TYR A 82 -11.82 -1.98 5.58
N PHE A 83 -10.73 -2.75 5.58
CA PHE A 83 -10.77 -4.20 5.32
C PHE A 83 -11.00 -5.00 6.59
N ALA A 84 -10.17 -4.76 7.60
CA ALA A 84 -10.24 -5.44 8.89
C ALA A 84 -9.52 -4.61 9.95
N ARG A 85 -10.00 -4.69 11.20
CA ARG A 85 -9.26 -4.18 12.34
C ARG A 85 -8.21 -5.20 12.80
N PRO A 86 -7.11 -4.76 13.44
CA PRO A 86 -6.21 -5.64 14.16
C PRO A 86 -7.00 -6.48 15.15
N GLN A 87 -6.78 -7.79 15.10
CA GLN A 87 -7.53 -8.78 15.87
C GLN A 87 -6.57 -9.92 16.26
N PRO A 88 -6.92 -10.72 17.29
CA PRO A 88 -6.19 -11.93 17.66
C PRO A 88 -5.97 -12.87 16.46
N ALA A 89 -4.88 -13.65 16.49
CA ALA A 89 -4.47 -14.47 15.35
C ALA A 89 -5.50 -15.53 14.96
N ASP A 90 -6.14 -16.15 15.94
CA ASP A 90 -7.23 -17.11 15.76
C ASP A 90 -8.46 -16.48 15.10
N GLU A 91 -8.86 -15.29 15.54
CA GLU A 91 -9.94 -14.51 14.92
C GLU A 91 -9.58 -14.09 13.49
N ALA A 92 -8.34 -13.66 13.25
CA ALA A 92 -7.86 -13.28 11.92
C ALA A 92 -7.89 -14.46 10.94
N VAL A 93 -7.38 -15.62 11.35
CA VAL A 93 -7.39 -16.84 10.52
C VAL A 93 -8.82 -17.27 10.22
N ALA A 94 -9.71 -17.25 11.22
CA ALA A 94 -11.11 -17.56 11.01
C ALA A 94 -11.75 -16.59 10.00
N ALA A 95 -11.54 -15.29 10.16
CA ALA A 95 -12.04 -14.27 9.23
C ALA A 95 -11.50 -14.46 7.81
N MET A 96 -10.21 -14.76 7.65
CA MET A 96 -9.58 -15.01 6.33
C MET A 96 -10.17 -16.24 5.63
N VAL A 97 -10.44 -17.32 6.36
CA VAL A 97 -11.06 -18.53 5.81
C VAL A 97 -12.50 -18.26 5.35
N GLN A 98 -13.24 -17.41 6.06
CA GLN A 98 -14.60 -17.01 5.68
C GLN A 98 -14.62 -16.00 4.52
N ALA A 99 -13.59 -15.17 4.40
CA ALA A 99 -13.60 -14.00 3.52
C ALA A 99 -13.18 -14.26 2.05
N GLN A 100 -13.06 -15.53 1.59
CA GLN A 100 -12.64 -15.96 0.24
C GLN A 100 -12.29 -14.81 -0.74
N GLY A 101 -11.08 -14.25 -0.61
CA GLY A 101 -10.52 -13.27 -1.56
C GLY A 101 -10.79 -11.77 -1.32
N SER A 102 -11.51 -11.35 -0.28
CA SER A 102 -11.92 -9.93 -0.13
C SER A 102 -10.97 -9.01 0.65
N LEU A 103 -9.88 -9.54 1.23
CA LEU A 103 -9.04 -8.81 2.20
C LEU A 103 -7.80 -8.14 1.60
N LEU A 104 -7.54 -8.36 0.31
CA LEU A 104 -6.46 -7.72 -0.43
C LEU A 104 -7.07 -7.13 -1.69
N PHE A 105 -6.69 -5.90 -2.02
CA PHE A 105 -6.74 -5.52 -3.43
C PHE A 105 -5.83 -6.49 -4.15
N ALA A 106 -6.38 -7.38 -4.95
CA ALA A 106 -5.61 -7.98 -6.02
C ALA A 106 -6.23 -7.37 -7.28
N GLN A 107 -5.44 -6.61 -8.05
CA GLN A 107 -5.74 -6.50 -9.46
C GLN A 107 -5.61 -7.91 -10.04
N GLN A 108 -6.72 -8.62 -10.11
CA GLN A 108 -6.87 -9.67 -11.11
C GLN A 108 -6.97 -8.94 -12.45
N ASP A 109 -5.86 -8.77 -13.16
CA ASP A 109 -5.84 -8.71 -14.61
C ASP A 109 -4.40 -8.73 -15.16
N GLY A 110 -4.05 -9.85 -15.80
CA GLY A 110 -3.19 -9.84 -16.98
C GLY A 110 -1.69 -9.85 -16.77
N LEU A 111 -1.12 -11.06 -16.76
CA LEU A 111 0.19 -11.34 -17.35
C LEU A 111 0.28 -10.64 -18.72
N LYS A 112 1.13 -9.62 -18.84
CA LYS A 112 1.77 -9.20 -20.09
C LYS A 112 3.22 -8.86 -19.82
#